data_AF-M3Y7J0-F1
#
_entry.id   AF-M3Y7J0-F1
#
_cell.length_a   1.000
_cell.length_b   1.000
_cell.length_c   1.000
_cell.angle_alpha   90.00
_cell.angle_beta   90.00
_cell.angle_gamma   90.00
#
_symmetry.space_group_name_H-M   'P 1'
#
loop_
_entity.id
_entity.type
_entity.pdbx_description
1 polymer ?
#
loop_
_entity_poly.entity_id
_entity_poly.type
_entity_poly.pdbx_seq_one_letter_code
_entity_poly.pdbx_strand_id
1 'polypeptide(L)'
;MRRGTFAYRVRGHGWELFWSVRSGRVCASSRCVLSAAPGRLGLPDKMELLQVLRRGLQQVTGHGGLRGYLRVFFRANDVRVGTLVGEDKYGNKYYEDNKQFFGRHRWVIYTTEMNGKNTFWDVDGSMVPPEWHRWLHCMTDDPPTTKPPVARKFIWTNHKFNVSGTPEQYVPYSTTRKKIQEWVPPSTPYK
;
A
#
# COMPACT_ATOMS: atom_id res chain seq x y z
N MET A 1 -20.13 19.93 -12.23
CA MET A 1 -19.93 21.37 -11.99
C MET A 1 -21.27 22.04 -11.68
N ARG A 2 -21.52 22.37 -10.41
CA ARG A 2 -22.47 23.42 -10.00
C ARG A 2 -21.77 24.20 -8.89
N ARG A 3 -21.48 25.47 -9.16
CA ARG A 3 -20.66 26.35 -8.32
C ARG A 3 -21.53 26.89 -7.19
N GLY A 4 -21.17 26.63 -5.93
CA GLY A 4 -21.73 27.32 -4.77
C GLY A 4 -20.87 28.54 -4.45
N THR A 5 -21.48 29.73 -4.46
CA THR A 5 -20.82 31.01 -4.19
C THR A 5 -20.81 31.26 -2.68
N PHE A 6 -19.63 31.43 -2.09
CA PHE A 6 -19.47 31.89 -0.71
C PHE A 6 -19.49 33.43 -0.69
N ALA A 7 -20.37 34.02 0.12
CA ALA A 7 -20.36 35.44 0.43
C ALA A 7 -20.16 35.64 1.93
N TYR A 8 -19.21 36.50 2.31
CA TYR A 8 -18.91 36.87 3.69
C TYR A 8 -19.49 38.26 3.99
N ARG A 9 -20.12 38.42 5.16
CA ARG A 9 -20.50 39.73 5.69
C ARG A 9 -20.00 39.84 7.13
N VAL A 10 -19.10 40.79 7.37
CA VAL A 10 -18.51 41.04 8.69
C VAL A 10 -19.38 42.02 9.46
N ARG A 11 -19.80 41.65 10.68
CA ARG A 11 -20.23 42.60 11.71
C ARG A 11 -19.94 42.02 13.10
N GLY A 12 -19.04 42.69 13.84
CA GLY A 12 -18.91 42.72 15.31
C GLY A 12 -18.76 41.40 16.09
N HIS A 13 -17.55 41.13 16.58
CA HIS A 13 -17.18 40.31 17.75
C HIS A 13 -18.03 39.05 18.05
N GLY A 14 -17.85 37.99 17.25
CA GLY A 14 -18.35 36.65 17.56
C GLY A 14 -18.46 35.78 16.30
N TRP A 15 -17.95 34.55 16.34
CA TRP A 15 -18.11 33.59 15.23
C TRP A 15 -19.40 32.79 15.46
N GLU A 16 -20.47 33.11 14.73
CA GLU A 16 -21.65 32.25 14.62
C GLU A 16 -21.76 31.65 13.21
N LEU A 17 -21.71 30.33 13.12
CA LEU A 17 -22.01 29.58 11.90
C LEU A 17 -23.54 29.49 11.73
N PHE A 18 -24.12 30.35 10.90
CA PHE A 18 -25.53 30.26 10.54
C PHE A 18 -25.74 29.31 9.36
N TRP A 19 -26.25 28.10 9.63
CA TRP A 19 -26.82 27.22 8.61
C TRP A 19 -28.30 27.59 8.40
N SER A 20 -28.61 28.24 7.27
CA SER A 20 -30.01 28.48 6.89
C SER A 20 -30.54 27.27 6.12
N VAL A 21 -31.19 26.33 6.82
CA VAL A 21 -32.05 25.32 6.18
C VAL A 21 -33.48 25.81 6.26
N ARG A 22 -33.93 26.44 5.18
CA ARG A 22 -35.35 26.71 4.93
C ARG A 22 -36.02 25.39 4.54
N SER A 23 -36.59 24.69 5.50
CA SER A 23 -37.89 24.00 5.34
C SER A 23 -38.30 23.37 6.67
N GLY A 24 -39.48 23.74 7.14
CA GLY A 24 -39.94 23.49 8.49
C GLY A 24 -40.24 22.02 8.82
N ARG A 25 -39.95 21.68 10.08
CA ARG A 25 -40.91 21.03 10.98
C ARG A 25 -40.40 21.16 12.41
N VAL A 26 -41.18 21.86 13.22
CA VAL A 26 -41.05 21.89 14.67
C VAL A 26 -41.60 20.57 15.19
N CYS A 27 -40.77 19.80 15.91
CA CYS A 27 -41.24 18.75 16.82
C CYS A 27 -40.39 18.81 18.07
N ALA A 28 -40.99 19.35 19.14
CA ALA A 28 -40.47 19.25 20.49
C ALA A 28 -40.81 17.86 21.03
N SER A 29 -39.81 17.08 21.44
CA SER A 29 -39.96 16.07 22.49
C SER A 29 -38.59 15.52 22.89
N SER A 30 -38.19 15.86 24.11
CA SER A 30 -37.03 15.32 24.81
C SER A 30 -37.25 13.86 25.18
N ARG A 31 -36.71 12.92 24.39
CA ARG A 31 -36.16 11.61 24.80
C ARG A 31 -35.82 10.78 23.58
N CYS A 32 -34.57 10.85 23.12
CA CYS A 32 -34.02 9.78 22.29
C CYS A 32 -33.44 8.73 23.26
N VAL A 33 -34.30 7.83 23.75
CA VAL A 33 -33.82 6.63 24.44
C VAL A 33 -33.15 5.77 23.37
N LEU A 34 -31.83 5.65 23.41
CA LEU A 34 -31.11 4.57 22.74
C LEU A 34 -31.61 3.25 23.34
N SER A 35 -32.65 2.70 22.73
CA SER A 35 -32.99 1.29 22.88
C SER A 35 -31.88 0.50 22.18
N ALA A 36 -30.83 0.17 22.92
CA ALA A 36 -29.97 -0.94 22.56
C ALA A 36 -30.84 -2.20 22.63
N ALA A 37 -31.35 -2.64 21.48
CA ALA A 37 -31.95 -3.96 21.37
C ALA A 37 -30.90 -4.98 21.84
N PRO A 38 -31.24 -5.89 22.77
CA PRO A 38 -30.31 -6.92 23.19
C PRO A 38 -30.01 -7.80 21.97
N GLY A 39 -28.76 -7.78 21.52
CA GLY A 39 -28.28 -8.70 20.49
C GLY A 39 -28.50 -10.12 20.98
N ARG A 40 -29.51 -10.81 20.42
CA ARG A 40 -29.60 -12.26 20.52
C ARG A 40 -28.36 -12.82 19.85
N LEU A 41 -27.44 -13.35 20.66
CA LEU A 41 -26.47 -14.35 20.22
C LEU A 41 -27.23 -15.63 19.85
N GLY A 42 -27.91 -15.60 18.70
CA GLY A 42 -28.43 -16.78 18.05
C GLY A 42 -27.28 -17.53 17.41
N LEU A 43 -27.22 -18.85 17.61
CA LEU A 43 -26.34 -19.74 16.84
C LEU A 43 -26.51 -19.45 15.34
N PRO A 44 -25.42 -19.40 14.56
CA PRO A 44 -25.51 -19.09 13.13
C PRO A 44 -26.44 -20.07 12.45
N ASP A 45 -27.37 -19.54 11.65
CA ASP A 45 -28.30 -20.35 10.88
C ASP A 45 -27.51 -21.29 9.95
N LYS A 46 -27.96 -22.54 9.78
CA LYS A 46 -27.20 -23.58 9.05
C LYS A 46 -26.84 -23.13 7.63
N MET A 47 -27.66 -22.27 7.05
CA MET A 47 -27.48 -21.69 5.71
C MET A 47 -26.31 -20.68 5.64
N GLU A 48 -26.06 -19.91 6.68
CA GLU A 48 -24.91 -18.98 6.74
C GLU A 48 -23.60 -19.75 6.89
N LEU A 49 -23.59 -20.80 7.71
CA LEU A 49 -22.41 -21.66 7.87
C LEU A 49 -22.01 -22.33 6.54
N LEU A 50 -22.99 -22.84 5.78
CA LEU A 50 -22.75 -23.42 4.46
C LEU A 50 -22.14 -22.41 3.48
N GLN A 51 -22.60 -21.14 3.52
CA GLN A 51 -22.00 -20.09 2.69
C GLN A 51 -20.54 -19.81 3.08
N VAL A 52 -20.23 -19.78 4.38
CA VAL A 52 -18.85 -19.59 4.85
C VAL A 52 -17.95 -20.75 4.41
N LEU A 53 -18.41 -21.99 4.56
CA LEU A 53 -17.69 -23.17 4.08
C LEU A 53 -17.46 -23.13 2.56
N ARG A 54 -18.49 -22.74 1.80
CA ARG A 54 -18.38 -22.59 0.34
C ARG A 54 -17.35 -21.54 -0.05
N ARG A 55 -17.30 -20.39 0.65
CA ARG A 55 -16.26 -19.36 0.44
C ARG A 55 -14.87 -19.90 0.76
N GLY A 56 -14.71 -20.69 1.82
CA GLY A 56 -13.44 -21.34 2.17
C GLY A 56 -12.98 -22.33 1.08
N LEU A 57 -13.88 -23.17 0.57
CA LEU A 57 -13.57 -24.08 -0.55
C LEU A 57 -13.24 -23.31 -1.85
N GLN A 58 -13.92 -22.20 -2.10
CA GLN A 58 -13.61 -21.30 -3.21
C GLN A 58 -12.22 -20.66 -3.07
N GLN A 59 -11.75 -20.39 -1.84
CA GLN A 59 -10.39 -19.90 -1.62
C GLN A 59 -9.34 -20.98 -1.97
N VAL A 60 -9.56 -22.23 -1.53
CA VAL A 60 -8.64 -23.34 -1.84
C VAL A 60 -8.55 -23.57 -3.36
N THR A 61 -9.69 -23.53 -4.06
CA THR A 61 -9.71 -23.68 -5.52
C THR A 61 -9.13 -22.46 -6.23
N GLY A 62 -9.39 -21.25 -5.74
CA GLY A 62 -8.87 -19.99 -6.30
C GLY A 62 -7.34 -19.86 -6.26
N HIS A 63 -6.68 -20.48 -5.30
CA HIS A 63 -5.20 -20.52 -5.22
C HIS A 63 -4.56 -21.64 -6.06
N GLY A 64 -5.32 -22.35 -6.89
CA GLY A 64 -4.81 -23.46 -7.71
C GLY A 64 -4.71 -24.77 -6.93
N GLY A 65 -5.63 -24.99 -5.99
CA GLY A 65 -5.71 -26.21 -5.19
C GLY A 65 -4.89 -26.16 -3.89
N LEU A 66 -4.83 -27.30 -3.20
CA LEU A 66 -4.27 -27.38 -1.84
C LEU A 66 -2.80 -26.96 -1.77
N ARG A 67 -1.99 -27.32 -2.77
CA ARG A 67 -0.56 -26.95 -2.80
C ARG A 67 -0.36 -25.44 -2.93
N GLY A 68 -1.15 -24.77 -3.77
CA GLY A 68 -1.10 -23.32 -3.93
C GLY A 68 -1.63 -22.61 -2.68
N TYR A 69 -2.73 -23.10 -2.13
CA TYR A 69 -3.28 -22.61 -0.86
C TYR A 69 -2.26 -22.68 0.27
N LEU A 70 -1.60 -23.82 0.47
CA LEU A 70 -0.55 -23.98 1.49
C LEU A 70 0.65 -23.07 1.22
N ARG A 71 1.06 -22.91 -0.04
CA ARG A 71 2.14 -21.99 -0.41
C ARG A 71 1.83 -20.55 -0.01
N VAL A 72 0.63 -20.07 -0.32
CA VAL A 72 0.22 -18.69 0.01
C VAL A 72 0.02 -18.55 1.52
N PHE A 73 -0.58 -19.55 2.18
CA PHE A 73 -0.75 -19.57 3.62
C PHE A 73 0.58 -19.43 4.36
N PHE A 74 1.58 -20.24 4.04
CA PHE A 74 2.88 -20.19 4.73
C PHE A 74 3.73 -18.97 4.36
N ARG A 75 3.54 -18.35 3.18
CA ARG A 75 4.31 -17.18 2.76
C ARG A 75 3.67 -15.84 3.17
N ALA A 76 2.36 -15.72 3.01
CA ALA A 76 1.62 -14.48 3.19
C ALA A 76 0.81 -14.43 4.49
N ASN A 77 0.69 -15.55 5.21
CA ASN A 77 -0.16 -15.70 6.41
C ASN A 77 -1.64 -15.28 6.18
N ASP A 78 -2.08 -15.21 4.92
CA ASP A 78 -3.44 -14.88 4.49
C ASP A 78 -3.80 -15.78 3.30
N VAL A 79 -5.08 -16.10 3.13
CA VAL A 79 -5.61 -17.02 2.11
C VAL A 79 -6.72 -16.40 1.28
N ARG A 80 -6.93 -15.09 1.42
CA ARG A 80 -7.81 -14.33 0.54
C ARG A 80 -7.42 -14.47 -0.92
N VAL A 81 -8.43 -14.49 -1.78
CA VAL A 81 -8.28 -14.48 -3.23
C VAL A 81 -8.72 -13.10 -3.72
N GLY A 82 -7.97 -12.54 -4.66
CA GLY A 82 -8.26 -11.24 -5.26
C GLY A 82 -8.13 -11.30 -6.77
N THR A 83 -8.57 -10.24 -7.44
CA THR A 83 -8.39 -10.09 -8.89
C THR A 83 -6.94 -9.75 -9.16
N LEU A 84 -6.28 -10.49 -10.07
CA LEU A 84 -4.92 -10.18 -10.49
C LEU A 84 -4.94 -8.92 -11.37
N VAL A 85 -4.34 -7.84 -10.89
CA VAL A 85 -4.27 -6.55 -11.59
C VAL A 85 -3.09 -6.53 -12.56
N GLY A 86 -1.97 -7.15 -12.17
CA GLY A 86 -0.80 -7.27 -13.01
C GLY A 86 0.36 -7.96 -12.32
N GLU A 87 1.41 -8.16 -13.09
CA GLU A 87 2.68 -8.74 -12.67
C GLU A 87 3.80 -7.78 -13.10
N ASP A 88 4.79 -7.58 -12.23
CA ASP A 88 5.97 -6.79 -12.60
C ASP A 88 7.03 -7.65 -13.32
N LYS A 89 8.12 -7.00 -13.73
CA LYS A 89 9.25 -7.66 -14.39
C LYS A 89 10.01 -8.66 -13.50
N TYR A 90 9.77 -8.67 -12.19
CA TYR A 90 10.42 -9.55 -11.22
C TYR A 90 9.56 -10.76 -10.86
N GLY A 91 8.29 -10.77 -11.27
CA GLY A 91 7.32 -11.80 -10.92
C GLY A 91 6.54 -11.51 -9.63
N ASN A 92 6.57 -10.28 -9.11
CA ASN A 92 5.67 -9.86 -8.04
C ASN A 92 4.26 -9.69 -8.64
N LYS A 93 3.27 -10.31 -7.99
CA LYS A 93 1.88 -10.32 -8.45
C LYS A 93 1.03 -9.41 -7.59
N TYR A 94 0.31 -8.49 -8.23
CA TYR A 94 -0.49 -7.47 -7.58
C TYR A 94 -1.97 -7.81 -7.66
N TYR A 95 -2.64 -7.78 -6.51
CA TYR A 95 -4.03 -8.19 -6.37
C TYR A 95 -4.89 -7.08 -5.79
N GLU A 96 -6.15 -7.04 -6.21
CA GLU A 96 -7.16 -6.12 -5.70
C GLU A 96 -8.48 -6.83 -5.38
N ASP A 97 -9.08 -6.46 -4.25
CA ASP A 97 -10.43 -6.81 -3.84
C ASP A 97 -11.11 -5.63 -3.12
N ASN A 98 -11.98 -4.93 -3.86
CA ASN A 98 -12.73 -3.77 -3.36
C ASN A 98 -13.85 -4.12 -2.38
N LYS A 99 -14.14 -5.41 -2.17
CA LYS A 99 -15.09 -5.85 -1.13
C LYS A 99 -14.46 -5.76 0.27
N GLN A 100 -13.14 -5.78 0.32
CA GLN A 100 -12.39 -5.68 1.56
C GLN A 100 -12.24 -4.21 1.99
N PHE A 101 -12.06 -3.99 3.28
CA PHE A 101 -11.89 -2.65 3.83
C PHE A 101 -10.61 -1.93 3.32
N PHE A 102 -10.63 -0.60 3.41
CA PHE A 102 -9.51 0.25 3.01
C PHE A 102 -8.21 -0.09 3.78
N GLY A 103 -7.12 -0.31 3.05
CA GLY A 103 -5.86 -0.83 3.60
C GLY A 103 -5.66 -2.34 3.43
N ARG A 104 -6.73 -3.14 3.23
CA ARG A 104 -6.61 -4.57 2.88
C ARG A 104 -7.04 -4.90 1.45
N HIS A 105 -7.72 -3.99 0.77
CA HIS A 105 -8.18 -4.15 -0.61
C HIS A 105 -7.06 -4.37 -1.64
N ARG A 106 -5.84 -3.88 -1.41
CA ARG A 106 -4.68 -4.10 -2.31
C ARG A 106 -3.58 -4.86 -1.58
N TRP A 107 -2.96 -5.82 -2.26
CA TRP A 107 -1.80 -6.52 -1.72
C TRP A 107 -0.91 -7.06 -2.84
N VAL A 108 0.31 -7.45 -2.45
CA VAL A 108 1.29 -8.05 -3.34
C VAL A 108 1.63 -9.44 -2.83
N ILE A 109 1.79 -10.39 -3.76
CA ILE A 109 2.45 -11.67 -3.51
C ILE A 109 3.84 -11.56 -4.13
N TYR A 110 4.86 -11.56 -3.28
CA TYR A 110 6.24 -11.41 -3.70
C TYR A 110 6.74 -12.61 -4.51
N THR A 111 7.65 -12.31 -5.42
CA THR A 111 8.40 -13.30 -6.19
C THR A 111 9.23 -14.20 -5.28
N THR A 112 9.60 -15.37 -5.79
CA THR A 112 10.46 -16.33 -5.07
C THR A 112 11.94 -16.01 -5.23
N GLU A 113 12.31 -15.25 -6.26
CA GLU A 113 13.69 -14.84 -6.51
C GLU A 113 13.70 -13.44 -7.11
N MET A 114 14.54 -12.57 -6.57
CA MET A 114 14.74 -11.22 -7.08
C MET A 114 16.21 -10.86 -7.07
N ASN A 115 16.72 -10.38 -8.20
CA ASN A 115 18.11 -9.94 -8.38
C ASN A 115 19.15 -10.98 -7.88
N GLY A 116 18.89 -12.27 -8.11
CA GLY A 116 19.76 -13.38 -7.70
C GLY A 116 19.69 -13.75 -6.21
N LYS A 117 18.84 -13.08 -5.41
CA LYS A 117 18.55 -13.46 -4.02
C LYS A 117 17.31 -14.35 -3.96
N ASN A 118 17.41 -15.47 -3.25
CA ASN A 118 16.25 -16.30 -2.92
C ASN A 118 15.38 -15.57 -1.90
N THR A 119 14.17 -15.18 -2.30
CA THR A 119 13.18 -14.46 -1.49
C THR A 119 11.92 -15.30 -1.28
N PHE A 120 12.08 -16.63 -1.29
CA PHE A 120 10.97 -17.53 -1.02
C PHE A 120 10.38 -17.29 0.38
N TRP A 121 11.26 -17.15 1.38
CA TRP A 121 10.91 -16.83 2.77
C TRP A 121 11.31 -15.41 3.16
N ASP A 122 12.45 -14.92 2.68
CA ASP A 122 12.99 -13.59 3.00
C ASP A 122 12.35 -12.51 2.11
N VAL A 123 11.04 -12.34 2.26
CA VAL A 123 10.29 -11.28 1.57
C VAL A 123 10.59 -9.93 2.22
N ASP A 124 10.74 -8.89 1.40
CA ASP A 124 11.00 -7.53 1.87
C ASP A 124 10.07 -6.52 1.17
N GLY A 125 9.58 -5.54 1.93
CA GLY A 125 8.71 -4.48 1.41
C GLY A 125 9.39 -3.60 0.36
N SER A 126 10.72 -3.49 0.43
CA SER A 126 11.51 -2.69 -0.52
C SER A 126 11.63 -3.32 -1.92
N MET A 127 11.19 -4.57 -2.10
CA MET A 127 11.23 -5.30 -3.38
C MET A 127 10.23 -4.76 -4.41
N VAL A 128 9.22 -3.99 -3.97
CA VAL A 128 8.23 -3.41 -4.87
C VAL A 128 8.89 -2.30 -5.70
N PRO A 129 8.82 -2.37 -7.05
CA PRO A 129 9.39 -1.34 -7.89
C PRO A 129 8.55 -0.04 -7.81
N PRO A 130 9.15 1.13 -8.13
CA PRO A 130 8.54 2.44 -7.87
C PRO A 130 7.21 2.66 -8.60
N GLU A 131 7.04 2.06 -9.78
CA GLU A 131 5.80 2.12 -10.56
C GLU A 131 4.61 1.50 -9.81
N TRP A 132 4.83 0.34 -9.18
CA TRP A 132 3.81 -0.39 -8.41
C TRP A 132 3.67 0.13 -6.99
N HIS A 133 4.74 0.72 -6.44
CA HIS A 133 4.73 1.33 -5.11
C HIS A 133 3.64 2.40 -4.98
N ARG A 134 3.47 3.26 -6.01
CA ARG A 134 2.43 4.30 -6.00
C ARG A 134 1.01 3.72 -5.89
N TRP A 135 0.74 2.63 -6.61
CA TRP A 135 -0.57 1.99 -6.62
C TRP A 135 -0.83 1.20 -5.33
N LEU A 136 0.17 0.45 -4.85
CA LEU A 136 0.09 -0.36 -3.64
C LEU A 136 -0.16 0.51 -2.40
N HIS A 137 0.50 1.67 -2.32
CA HIS A 137 0.32 2.64 -1.23
C HIS A 137 -0.85 3.61 -1.44
N CYS A 138 -1.76 3.33 -2.38
CA CYS A 138 -2.96 4.12 -2.61
C CYS A 138 -2.69 5.60 -2.93
N MET A 139 -1.52 5.92 -3.50
CA MET A 139 -1.22 7.29 -3.97
C MET A 139 -1.97 7.60 -5.27
N THR A 140 -2.33 6.55 -6.01
CA THR A 140 -3.12 6.63 -7.26
C THR A 140 -4.02 5.40 -7.35
N ASP A 141 -5.17 5.57 -7.98
CA ASP A 141 -6.09 4.46 -8.24
C ASP A 141 -5.69 3.64 -9.46
N ASP A 142 -4.97 4.25 -10.40
CA ASP A 142 -4.59 3.60 -11.65
C ASP A 142 -3.30 2.77 -11.48
N PRO A 143 -3.31 1.48 -11.84
CA PRO A 143 -2.10 0.68 -11.85
C PRO A 143 -1.18 1.11 -13.01
N PRO A 144 0.13 0.81 -12.94
CA PRO A 144 1.08 1.15 -14.01
C PRO A 144 0.77 0.42 -15.33
N THR A 145 0.00 -0.68 -15.30
CA THR A 145 -0.52 -1.35 -16.49
C THR A 145 -1.47 -0.44 -17.29
N THR A 146 -2.31 0.34 -16.61
CA THR A 146 -3.27 1.25 -17.23
C THR A 146 -2.63 2.60 -17.55
N LYS A 147 -1.82 3.12 -16.63
CA LYS A 147 -1.12 4.40 -16.78
C LYS A 147 0.39 4.18 -16.61
N PRO A 148 1.11 3.86 -17.69
CA PRO A 148 2.54 3.58 -17.60
C PRO A 148 3.33 4.81 -17.16
N PRO A 149 4.43 4.63 -16.41
CA PRO A 149 5.29 5.72 -16.02
C PRO A 149 5.99 6.35 -17.24
N VAL A 150 6.28 7.66 -17.14
CA VAL A 150 7.02 8.36 -18.20
C VAL A 150 8.45 7.82 -18.28
N ALA A 151 8.79 7.19 -19.40
CA ALA A 151 10.13 6.66 -19.63
C ALA A 151 11.16 7.79 -19.72
N ARG A 152 12.26 7.66 -18.97
CA ARG A 152 13.41 8.57 -19.00
C ARG A 152 14.70 7.76 -19.07
N LYS A 153 15.69 8.27 -19.80
CA LYS A 153 16.99 7.60 -20.00
C LYS A 153 17.79 7.30 -18.72
N PHE A 154 17.55 8.06 -17.66
CA PHE A 154 18.28 7.94 -16.39
C PHE A 154 17.55 7.08 -15.34
N ILE A 155 16.29 6.69 -15.61
CA ILE A 155 15.54 5.83 -14.69
C ILE A 155 16.19 4.45 -14.73
N TRP A 156 16.44 3.90 -13.56
CA TRP A 156 17.00 2.56 -13.45
C TRP A 156 16.04 1.53 -14.06
N THR A 157 16.54 0.80 -15.06
CA THR A 157 15.83 -0.32 -15.68
C THR A 157 15.66 -1.46 -14.69
N ASN A 158 16.64 -1.66 -13.81
CA ASN A 158 16.61 -2.65 -12.75
C ASN A 158 16.54 -1.96 -11.37
N HIS A 159 15.38 -2.03 -10.73
CA HIS A 159 15.15 -1.72 -9.33
C HIS A 159 16.00 -2.61 -8.42
N LYS A 160 16.68 -2.00 -7.45
CA LYS A 160 17.40 -2.70 -6.39
C LYS A 160 16.60 -2.57 -5.10
N PHE A 161 16.38 -3.70 -4.43
CA PHE A 161 15.81 -3.71 -3.09
C PHE A 161 16.81 -3.14 -2.07
N ASN A 162 16.41 -3.06 -0.79
CA ASN A 162 17.24 -2.56 0.29
C ASN A 162 18.47 -3.46 0.51
N VAL A 163 19.65 -2.90 0.22
CA VAL A 163 20.96 -3.56 0.33
C VAL A 163 21.67 -3.29 1.66
N SER A 164 20.98 -2.73 2.65
CA SER A 164 21.56 -2.49 3.99
C SER A 164 22.04 -3.79 4.64
N GLY A 165 23.23 -3.79 5.24
CA GLY A 165 23.84 -4.97 5.85
C GLY A 165 24.47 -5.95 4.86
N THR A 166 24.44 -5.66 3.57
CA THR A 166 25.14 -6.43 2.54
C THR A 166 26.41 -5.70 2.08
N PRO A 167 27.33 -6.36 1.36
CA PRO A 167 28.48 -5.69 0.77
C PRO A 167 28.13 -4.55 -0.21
N GLU A 168 26.91 -4.53 -0.76
CA GLU A 168 26.41 -3.47 -1.65
C GLU A 168 25.81 -2.26 -0.90
N GLN A 169 25.89 -2.22 0.43
CA GLN A 169 25.34 -1.11 1.21
C GLN A 169 26.02 0.23 0.89
N TYR A 170 25.26 1.32 1.03
CA TYR A 170 25.80 2.66 0.88
C TYR A 170 26.76 2.99 2.04
N VAL A 171 27.99 3.37 1.70
CA VAL A 171 29.00 3.88 2.65
C VAL A 171 29.24 5.36 2.35
N PRO A 172 29.00 6.27 3.30
CA PRO A 172 29.22 7.69 3.07
C PRO A 172 30.72 7.99 2.90
N TYR A 173 31.04 8.85 1.94
CA TYR A 173 32.39 9.35 1.70
C TYR A 173 32.36 10.86 1.46
N SER A 174 33.49 11.53 1.67
CA SER A 174 33.62 12.94 1.30
C SER A 174 33.66 13.06 -0.22
N THR A 175 32.66 13.71 -0.81
CA THR A 175 32.62 13.98 -2.25
C THR A 175 33.55 15.12 -2.67
N THR A 176 34.14 15.84 -1.70
CA THR A 176 35.11 16.91 -1.97
C THR A 176 36.49 16.34 -2.24
N ARG A 177 37.20 16.95 -3.19
CA ARG A 177 38.63 16.69 -3.39
C ARG A 177 39.45 17.38 -2.31
N LYS A 178 40.69 16.93 -2.16
CA LYS A 178 41.68 17.54 -1.27
C LYS A 178 41.93 19.01 -1.64
N LYS A 179 41.83 19.90 -0.65
CA LYS A 179 41.91 21.35 -0.86
C LYS A 179 43.35 21.87 -0.94
N ILE A 180 44.21 21.42 -0.03
CA ILE A 180 45.60 21.85 0.08
C ILE A 180 46.48 20.72 -0.45
N GLN A 181 47.34 21.00 -1.43
CA GLN A 181 48.32 20.02 -1.91
C GLN A 181 49.56 20.06 -1.01
N GLU A 182 50.07 18.89 -0.58
CA GLU A 182 51.34 18.88 0.15
C GLU A 182 52.48 19.10 -0.84
N TRP A 183 53.52 19.78 -0.38
CA TRP A 183 54.80 19.69 -1.05
C TRP A 183 55.39 18.30 -0.78
N VAL A 184 55.75 17.59 -1.85
CA VAL A 184 56.43 16.29 -1.76
C VAL A 184 57.94 16.56 -1.79
N PRO A 185 58.70 16.18 -0.74
CA PRO A 185 60.13 16.42 -0.71
C PRO A 185 60.87 15.61 -1.79
N PRO A 186 61.98 16.11 -2.32
CA PRO A 186 62.82 15.34 -3.21
C PRO A 186 63.40 14.13 -2.46
N SER A 187 63.47 12.98 -3.14
CA SER A 187 64.06 11.76 -2.59
C SER A 187 65.59 11.74 -2.66
N THR A 188 66.19 12.73 -3.31
CA THR A 188 67.65 12.84 -3.42
C THR A 188 68.25 13.33 -2.09
N PRO A 189 69.44 12.83 -1.71
CA PRO A 189 70.15 13.37 -0.56
C PRO A 189 70.45 14.86 -0.77
N TYR A 190 70.50 15.61 0.33
CA TYR A 190 70.75 17.06 0.32
C TYR A 190 72.23 17.43 0.08
N LYS A 191 73.09 16.43 -0.13
CA LYS A 191 74.54 16.57 -0.30
C LYS A 191 74.95 16.18 -1.71
#